data_AF-A0A819DR80-F1
#
_entry.id   AF-A0A819DR80-F1
#
_cell.length_a   1.000
_cell.length_b   1.000
_cell.length_c   1.000
_cell.angle_alpha   90.00
_cell.angle_beta   90.00
_cell.angle_gamma   90.00
#
_symmetry.space_group_name_H-M   'P 1'
#
loop_
_entity.id
_entity.type
_entity.pdbx_description
1 polymer ?
#
loop_
_entity_poly.entity_id
_entity_poly.type
_entity_poly.pdbx_seq_one_letter_code
_entity_poly.pdbx_strand_id
1 'polypeptide(L)'
;MKKNRKINIFIISFENLAKDSATVKLCESDDGLKTIVDLPGDLLIIPQATLGGRLNARRFQYHNNIKKDIGLEYYDKLVSNLRELCSQNKDNVVHAGSYGIRQIYSCVTNGPAMHIIEY
;
A
#
# COMPACT_ATOMS: atom_id res chain seq x y z
N MET A 1 3.31 -16.68 -22.59
CA MET A 1 2.14 -16.36 -21.74
C MET A 1 2.61 -15.51 -20.57
N LYS A 2 2.20 -14.23 -20.46
CA LYS A 2 2.52 -13.42 -19.28
C LYS A 2 1.70 -13.97 -18.11
N LYS A 3 2.35 -14.49 -17.07
CA LYS A 3 1.70 -14.86 -15.81
C LYS A 3 0.88 -13.64 -15.35
N ASN A 4 -0.42 -13.81 -15.12
CA ASN A 4 -1.25 -12.80 -14.45
C ASN A 4 -0.70 -12.63 -13.04
N ARG A 5 0.17 -11.64 -12.84
CA ARG A 5 0.68 -11.29 -11.51
C ARG A 5 -0.45 -10.58 -10.77
N LYS A 6 -0.86 -11.16 -9.63
CA LYS A 6 -1.82 -10.50 -8.73
C LYS A 6 -1.11 -9.25 -8.18
N ILE A 7 -1.66 -8.07 -8.46
CA ILE A 7 -1.22 -6.80 -7.88
C ILE A 7 -2.11 -6.55 -6.68
N ASN A 8 -1.53 -6.58 -5.48
CA ASN A 8 -2.26 -6.22 -4.27
C ASN A 8 -2.01 -4.74 -3.98
N ILE A 9 -3.10 -3.97 -3.89
CA ILE A 9 -3.07 -2.52 -3.72
C ILE A 9 -3.20 -2.23 -2.23
N PHE A 10 -2.15 -1.66 -1.63
CA PHE A 10 -2.17 -1.17 -0.26
C PHE A 10 -1.98 0.34 -0.26
N ILE A 11 -2.92 1.07 0.36
CA ILE A 11 -2.94 2.53 0.41
C ILE A 11 -3.07 2.98 1.85
N ILE A 12 -2.00 3.08 2.65
CA ILE A 12 -2.10 3.56 4.05
C ILE A 12 -0.81 4.30 4.50
N SER A 13 -0.93 5.06 5.59
CA SER A 13 0.05 5.93 6.28
C SER A 13 0.50 5.36 7.65
N PHE A 14 1.70 5.75 8.12
CA PHE A 14 2.32 5.64 9.48
C PHE A 14 3.14 4.39 9.90
N GLU A 15 3.96 4.53 10.95
CA GLU A 15 5.18 3.72 11.24
C GLU A 15 4.98 2.22 11.53
N ASN A 16 3.86 1.80 12.12
CA ASN A 16 3.55 0.36 12.33
C ASN A 16 3.08 -0.34 11.04
N LEU A 17 2.84 0.43 9.97
CA LEU A 17 2.24 -0.06 8.75
C LEU A 17 3.12 -1.02 7.97
N ALA A 18 4.44 -0.82 7.96
CA ALA A 18 5.32 -1.68 7.15
C ALA A 18 5.25 -3.13 7.61
N LYS A 19 5.21 -3.33 8.92
CA LYS A 19 5.06 -4.64 9.55
C LYS A 19 3.68 -5.23 9.25
N ASP A 20 2.61 -4.50 9.56
CA ASP A 20 1.26 -5.02 9.40
C ASP A 20 0.92 -5.27 7.92
N SER A 21 1.36 -4.40 7.00
CA SER A 21 1.21 -4.61 5.54
C SER A 21 1.91 -5.88 5.06
N ALA A 22 3.01 -6.26 5.70
CA ALA A 22 3.75 -7.48 5.38
C ALA A 22 3.19 -8.73 6.10
N THR A 23 2.55 -8.58 7.26
CA THR A 23 2.13 -9.73 8.11
C THR A 23 0.64 -10.04 8.07
N VAL A 24 -0.22 -9.13 7.61
CA VAL A 24 -1.66 -9.40 7.51
C VAL A 24 -1.90 -10.36 6.36
N LYS A 25 -2.69 -11.40 6.63
CA LYS A 25 -3.07 -12.42 5.64
C LYS A 25 -4.30 -11.97 4.86
N LEU A 26 -4.08 -11.32 3.71
CA LEU A 26 -5.16 -10.79 2.85
C LEU A 26 -5.19 -11.42 1.45
N CYS A 27 -4.16 -12.18 1.09
CA CYS A 27 -4.04 -12.72 -0.25
C CYS A 27 -4.62 -14.13 -0.30
N GLU A 28 -5.59 -14.36 -1.17
CA GLU A 28 -6.18 -15.68 -1.38
C GLU A 28 -5.25 -16.62 -2.17
N SER A 29 -5.05 -17.82 -1.62
CA SER A 29 -4.41 -18.98 -2.25
C SER A 29 -5.25 -20.24 -2.04
N ASP A 30 -4.91 -21.33 -2.72
CA ASP A 30 -5.62 -22.62 -2.60
C ASP A 30 -5.57 -23.18 -1.16
N ASP A 31 -4.53 -22.83 -0.39
CA ASP A 31 -4.34 -23.22 1.02
C ASP A 31 -4.91 -22.19 2.02
N GLY A 32 -5.77 -21.27 1.55
CA GLY A 32 -6.35 -20.19 2.34
C GLY A 32 -5.58 -18.87 2.27
N LEU A 33 -5.79 -18.01 3.28
CA LEU A 33 -5.23 -16.65 3.31
C LEU A 33 -3.74 -16.65 3.66
N LYS A 34 -2.97 -15.90 2.88
CA LYS A 34 -1.52 -15.71 3.01
C LYS A 34 -1.18 -14.23 3.07
N THR A 35 0.02 -13.92 3.53
CA THR A 35 0.55 -12.56 3.49
C THR A 35 1.06 -12.22 2.09
N ILE A 36 1.31 -10.93 1.84
CA ILE A 36 1.91 -10.49 0.57
C ILE A 36 3.36 -10.96 0.41
N VAL A 37 4.08 -11.18 1.51
CA VAL A 37 5.47 -11.66 1.45
C VAL A 37 5.55 -13.17 1.19
N ASP A 38 4.56 -13.92 1.64
CA ASP A 38 4.50 -15.39 1.49
C ASP A 38 4.14 -15.84 0.07
N LEU A 39 3.47 -15.00 -0.71
CA LEU A 39 3.04 -15.32 -2.08
C LEU A 39 3.93 -14.63 -3.11
N PRO A 40 4.15 -15.26 -4.28
CA PRO A 40 4.71 -14.56 -5.42
C PRO A 40 3.72 -13.50 -5.91
N GLY A 41 4.12 -12.23 -5.84
CA GLY A 41 3.26 -11.11 -6.19
C GLY A 41 3.97 -9.76 -6.16
N ASP A 42 3.46 -8.84 -6.98
CA ASP A 42 3.97 -7.47 -7.01
C ASP A 42 3.19 -6.64 -5.97
N LEU A 43 3.91 -5.86 -5.16
CA LEU A 43 3.34 -4.90 -4.20
C LEU A 43 3.40 -3.50 -4.80
N LEU A 44 2.26 -2.81 -4.90
CA LEU A 44 2.20 -1.43 -5.36
C LEU A 44 1.82 -0.49 -4.20
N ILE A 45 2.72 0.46 -3.90
CA ILE A 45 2.55 1.46 -2.86
C ILE A 45 2.21 2.80 -3.51
N ILE A 46 1.04 3.35 -3.20
CA ILE A 46 0.58 4.65 -3.73
C ILE A 46 0.42 5.64 -2.57
N PRO A 47 1.16 6.77 -2.55
CA PRO A 47 0.96 7.79 -1.53
C PRO A 47 -0.41 8.45 -1.71
N GLN A 48 -1.26 8.40 -0.68
CA GLN A 48 -2.63 8.94 -0.72
C GLN A 48 -2.98 9.72 0.55
N ALA A 49 -2.53 10.97 0.61
CA ALA A 49 -2.83 11.85 1.75
C ALA A 49 -4.33 12.19 1.86
N THR A 50 -5.13 12.00 0.80
CA THR A 50 -6.56 12.34 0.83
C THR A 50 -7.39 11.42 1.73
N LEU A 51 -6.86 10.26 2.14
CA LEU A 51 -7.53 9.38 3.10
C LEU A 51 -7.71 10.01 4.48
N GLY A 52 -6.84 10.97 4.86
CA GLY A 52 -6.99 11.72 6.11
C GLY A 52 -8.05 12.82 6.06
N GLY A 53 -8.73 12.98 4.93
CA GLY A 53 -9.77 14.00 4.75
C GLY A 53 -10.96 13.78 5.67
N ARG A 54 -11.42 14.84 6.33
CA ARG A 54 -12.69 14.85 7.07
C ARG A 54 -13.71 15.71 6.33
N LEU A 55 -14.94 15.21 6.21
CA LEU A 55 -16.03 15.97 5.60
C LEU A 55 -16.48 17.07 6.57
N ASN A 56 -16.48 18.31 6.09
CA ASN A 56 -17.03 19.46 6.79
C ASN A 56 -18.01 20.20 5.86
N ALA A 57 -19.30 20.12 6.18
CA ALA A 57 -20.39 20.53 5.31
C ALA A 57 -20.30 19.88 3.90
N ARG A 58 -19.88 20.64 2.88
CA ARG A 58 -19.79 20.19 1.47
C ARG A 58 -18.35 20.08 0.96
N ARG A 59 -17.34 20.12 1.84
CA ARG A 59 -15.92 20.10 1.47
C ARG A 59 -15.13 19.17 2.38
N PHE A 60 -14.10 18.53 1.82
CA PHE A 60 -13.12 17.81 2.64
C PHE A 60 -12.07 18.79 3.18
N GLN A 61 -11.69 18.60 4.44
CA GLN A 61 -10.61 19.32 5.11
C GLN A 61 -9.51 18.34 5.50
N TYR A 62 -8.27 18.80 5.44
CA TYR A 62 -7.07 17.98 5.65
C TYR A 62 -6.18 18.53 6.77
N HIS A 63 -6.76 19.29 7.71
CA HIS A 63 -6.01 19.93 8.80
C HIS A 63 -5.29 18.92 9.72
N ASN A 64 -5.77 17.68 9.74
CA ASN A 64 -5.18 16.59 10.53
C ASN A 64 -4.09 15.82 9.79
N ASN A 65 -3.83 16.15 8.51
CA ASN A 65 -2.73 15.54 7.78
C ASN A 65 -1.40 16.04 8.32
N ILE A 66 -0.41 15.16 8.34
CA ILE A 66 0.97 15.53 8.60
C ILE A 66 1.51 16.53 7.59
N LYS A 67 2.53 17.29 8.01
CA LYS A 67 3.25 18.19 7.12
C LYS A 67 3.91 17.41 5.97
N LYS A 68 4.03 18.05 4.81
CA LYS A 68 4.48 17.43 3.55
C LYS A 68 5.90 16.85 3.65
N ASP A 69 6.82 17.59 4.25
CA ASP A 69 8.22 17.21 4.48
C ASP A 69 8.32 15.97 5.38
N ILE A 70 7.60 15.99 6.51
CA ILE A 70 7.52 14.86 7.43
C ILE A 70 6.87 13.65 6.74
N GLY A 71 5.81 13.87 5.95
CA GLY A 71 5.14 12.82 5.20
C GLY A 71 5.99 12.17 4.11
N LEU A 72 6.88 12.93 3.47
CA LEU A 72 7.87 12.38 2.54
C LEU A 72 8.84 11.45 3.26
N GLU A 73 9.39 11.89 4.41
CA GLU A 73 10.31 11.07 5.19
C GLU A 73 9.67 9.74 5.62
N TYR A 74 8.42 9.78 6.09
CA TYR A 74 7.69 8.56 6.44
C TYR A 74 7.39 7.67 5.23
N TYR A 75 7.02 8.27 4.11
CA TYR A 75 6.79 7.52 2.87
C TYR A 75 8.04 6.79 2.40
N ASP A 76 9.19 7.47 2.39
CA ASP A 76 10.47 6.89 1.97
C ASP A 76 10.91 5.75 2.90
N LYS A 77 10.76 5.94 4.23
CA LYS A 77 11.01 4.88 5.22
C LYS A 77 10.10 3.67 5.01
N LEU A 78 8.80 3.90 4.79
CA LEU A 78 7.83 2.84 4.52
C LEU A 78 8.21 2.02 3.27
N VAL A 79 8.50 2.70 2.17
CA VAL A 79 8.89 2.06 0.91
C VAL A 79 10.18 1.27 1.07
N SER A 80 11.17 1.82 1.79
CA SER A 80 12.43 1.13 2.07
C SER A 80 12.20 -0.16 2.86
N ASN A 81 11.44 -0.08 3.96
CA ASN A 81 11.14 -1.23 4.81
C ASN A 81 10.36 -2.32 4.06
N LEU A 82 9.38 -1.94 3.23
CA LEU A 82 8.61 -2.91 2.45
C LEU A 82 9.46 -3.57 1.35
N ARG A 83 10.38 -2.83 0.73
CA ARG A 83 11.36 -3.42 -0.20
C ARG A 83 12.23 -4.46 0.48
N GLU A 84 12.72 -4.16 1.68
CA GLU A 84 13.53 -5.09 2.47
C GLU A 84 12.71 -6.35 2.84
N LEU A 85 11.51 -6.18 3.40
CA LEU A 85 10.65 -7.31 3.79
C LEU A 85 10.24 -8.18 2.60
N CYS A 86 9.85 -7.57 1.47
CA CYS A 86 9.48 -8.32 0.28
C CYS A 86 10.68 -8.99 -0.41
N SER A 87 11.92 -8.51 -0.21
CA SER A 87 13.12 -9.10 -0.82
C SER A 87 13.42 -10.53 -0.35
N GLN A 88 12.81 -10.95 0.76
CA GLN A 88 12.89 -12.33 1.25
C GLN A 88 12.34 -13.35 0.23
N ASN A 89 11.42 -12.92 -0.63
CA ASN A 89 10.89 -13.70 -1.74
C ASN A 89 11.32 -13.08 -3.07
N LYS A 90 12.16 -13.79 -3.83
CA LYS A 90 12.75 -13.29 -5.08
C LYS A 90 11.73 -13.01 -6.19
N ASP A 91 10.53 -13.59 -6.07
CA ASP A 91 9.45 -13.40 -7.03
C ASP A 91 8.61 -12.14 -6.76
N ASN A 92 8.94 -11.38 -5.69
CA ASN A 92 8.21 -10.17 -5.32
C ASN A 92 8.90 -8.91 -5.82
N VAL A 93 8.14 -8.04 -6.48
CA VAL A 93 8.61 -6.71 -6.89
C VAL A 93 7.79 -5.63 -6.19
N VAL A 94 8.49 -4.69 -5.53
CA VAL A 94 7.85 -3.54 -4.89
C VAL A 94 7.91 -2.33 -5.81
N HIS A 95 6.74 -1.91 -6.28
CA HIS A 95 6.52 -0.68 -7.03
C HIS A 95 6.03 0.43 -6.10
N ALA A 96 6.51 1.65 -6.31
CA ALA A 96 6.16 2.80 -5.48
C ALA A 96 5.92 4.04 -6.36
N GLY A 97 4.81 4.75 -6.11
CA GLY A 97 4.52 6.03 -6.74
C GLY A 97 5.41 7.16 -6.22
N SER A 98 5.65 8.20 -7.02
CA SER A 98 6.44 9.34 -6.55
C SER A 98 5.62 10.22 -5.60
N TYR A 99 6.11 10.43 -4.38
CA TYR A 99 5.45 11.28 -3.40
C TYR A 99 5.27 12.72 -3.90
N GLY A 100 4.08 13.29 -3.67
CA GLY A 100 3.75 14.65 -4.12
C GLY A 100 3.43 14.80 -5.61
N ILE A 101 3.49 13.72 -6.39
CA ILE A 101 3.09 13.70 -7.80
C ILE A 101 1.63 13.23 -7.93
N ARG A 102 0.96 13.61 -9.02
CA ARG A 102 -0.36 13.07 -9.36
C ARG A 102 -0.25 11.57 -9.66
N GLN A 103 -0.97 10.77 -8.87
CA GLN A 103 -0.98 9.31 -9.02
C GLN A 103 -1.97 8.90 -10.12
N ILE A 104 -1.51 8.79 -11.36
CA ILE A 104 -2.32 8.27 -12.48
C ILE A 104 -2.28 6.75 -12.42
N TYR A 105 -3.42 6.12 -12.12
CA TYR A 105 -3.50 4.70 -11.82
C TYR A 105 -4.61 4.00 -12.62
N SER A 106 -4.35 2.77 -13.05
CA SER A 106 -5.32 1.89 -13.72
C SER A 106 -5.13 0.46 -13.18
N CYS A 107 -6.24 -0.24 -12.93
CA CYS A 107 -6.21 -1.58 -12.35
C CYS A 107 -7.30 -2.47 -12.93
N VAL A 108 -6.99 -3.77 -12.96
CA VAL A 108 -7.94 -4.84 -13.22
C VAL A 108 -7.84 -5.80 -12.03
N THR A 109 -8.99 -6.13 -11.46
CA THR A 109 -9.07 -6.94 -10.23
C THR A 109 -10.17 -7.99 -10.38
N ASN A 110 -9.97 -9.15 -9.76
CA ASN A 110 -10.96 -10.22 -9.64
C ASN A 110 -11.52 -10.25 -8.22
N GLY A 111 -12.17 -9.16 -7.80
CA GLY A 111 -12.56 -8.93 -6.41
C GLY A 111 -11.45 -8.19 -5.66
N PRO A 112 -11.56 -6.87 -5.43
CA PRO A 112 -10.47 -6.07 -4.89
C PRO A 112 -10.11 -6.37 -3.43
N ALA A 113 -10.97 -7.11 -2.70
CA ALA A 113 -10.80 -7.41 -1.28
C ALA A 113 -10.25 -6.19 -0.51
N MET A 114 -10.94 -5.06 -0.63
CA MET A 114 -10.46 -3.78 -0.11
C MET A 114 -10.58 -3.76 1.42
N HIS A 115 -9.49 -3.45 2.09
CA HIS A 115 -9.42 -3.32 3.55
C HIS A 115 -8.87 -1.94 3.92
N ILE A 116 -9.32 -1.44 5.07
CA ILE A 116 -8.80 -0.21 5.69
C ILE A 116 -8.28 -0.59 7.07
N ILE A 117 -7.07 -0.15 7.37
CA ILE A 117 -6.44 -0.28 8.69
C ILE A 117 -6.21 1.15 9.20
N GLU A 118 -6.76 1.48 10.36
CA GLU A 118 -6.61 2.79 11.01
C GLU A 118 -5.71 2.66 12.24
N TYR A 119 -4.90 3.70 12.50
CA TYR A 119 -4.00 3.81 13.65
C TYR A 119 -4.19 5.17 14.33
#